data_AF-A0A953PH11-F1
#
_entry.id   AF-A0A953PH11-F1
#
_cell.length_a   1.000
_cell.length_b   1.000
_cell.length_c   1.000
_cell.angle_alpha   90.00
_cell.angle_beta   90.00
_cell.angle_gamma   90.00
#
_symmetry.space_group_name_H-M   'P 1'
#
loop_
_entity.id
_entity.type
_entity.pdbx_description
1 polymer ?
#
loop_
_entity_poly.entity_id
_entity_poly.type
_entity_poly.pdbx_seq_one_letter_code
_entity_poly.pdbx_strand_id
1 'polypeptide(L)'
;SWTSIVVSGDADLVPAIEALKELFPKKRAVVAFPPERYSSELAGRADAFMNIFESKFRRSLLPERIDLQNGLHVECPSKWK
;
A
#
# COMPACT_ATOMS: atom_id res chain seq x y z
N SER A 1 -10.55 18.23 -5.53
CA SER A 1 -10.51 16.80 -5.91
C SER A 1 -9.73 16.05 -4.85
N TRP A 2 -10.10 14.81 -4.56
CA TRP A 2 -9.41 13.95 -3.60
C TRP A 2 -8.71 12.81 -4.34
N THR A 3 -7.62 12.31 -3.76
CA THR A 3 -6.80 11.23 -4.34
C THR A 3 -6.85 10.04 -3.42
N SER A 4 -7.08 8.85 -3.96
CA SER A 4 -6.90 7.60 -3.23
C SER A 4 -5.56 6.98 -3.60
N ILE A 5 -4.86 6.50 -2.58
CA ILE A 5 -3.61 5.75 -2.74
C ILE A 5 -3.90 4.30 -2.36
N VAL A 6 -3.56 3.38 -3.26
CA VAL A 6 -3.63 1.93 -3.03
C VAL A 6 -2.20 1.43 -2.90
N VAL A 7 -1.84 0.85 -1.74
CA VAL A 7 -0.51 0.26 -1.53
C VAL A 7 -0.58 -1.22 -1.85
N SER A 8 -0.22 -1.61 -3.07
CA SER A 8 -0.26 -3.01 -3.51
C SER A 8 0.54 -3.22 -4.80
N GLY A 9 0.98 -4.46 -5.03
CA GLY A 9 1.48 -4.95 -6.33
C GLY A 9 0.62 -6.06 -6.92
N ASP A 10 -0.58 -6.26 -6.41
CA ASP A 10 -1.48 -7.35 -6.79
C ASP A 10 -2.32 -6.98 -8.03
N ALA A 11 -2.15 -7.75 -9.11
CA ALA A 11 -2.88 -7.52 -10.37
C ALA A 11 -4.39 -7.75 -10.23
N ASP A 12 -4.84 -8.53 -9.23
CA ASP A 12 -6.26 -8.80 -8.99
C ASP A 12 -7.04 -7.53 -8.58
N LEU A 13 -6.34 -6.42 -8.30
CA LEU A 13 -6.95 -5.12 -8.01
C LEU A 13 -7.31 -4.31 -9.26
N VAL A 14 -6.95 -4.76 -10.46
CA VAL A 14 -7.29 -4.07 -11.72
C VAL A 14 -8.78 -3.75 -11.84
N PRO A 15 -9.72 -4.71 -11.61
CA PRO A 15 -11.16 -4.43 -11.68
C PRO A 15 -11.61 -3.36 -10.68
N ALA A 16 -10.97 -3.29 -9.50
CA ALA A 16 -11.31 -2.29 -8.48
C ALA A 16 -10.87 -0.88 -8.90
N ILE A 17 -9.71 -0.76 -9.55
CA ILE A 17 -9.25 0.52 -10.12
C ILE A 17 -10.19 0.97 -11.25
N GLU A 18 -10.58 0.05 -12.14
CA GLU A 18 -11.51 0.35 -13.23
C GLU A 18 -12.88 0.81 -12.69
N ALA A 19 -13.45 0.07 -11.74
CA ALA A 19 -14.72 0.44 -11.10
C ALA A 19 -14.65 1.82 -10.41
N LEU A 20 -13.53 2.13 -9.74
CA LEU A 20 -13.35 3.45 -9.11
C LEU A 20 -13.35 4.58 -10.14
N LYS A 21 -12.74 4.38 -11.30
CA LYS A 21 -12.69 5.38 -12.38
C LYS A 21 -14.04 5.54 -13.06
N GLU A 22 -14.79 4.45 -13.21
CA GLU A 22 -16.16 4.49 -13.76
C GLU A 22 -17.13 5.22 -12.83
N LEU A 23 -17.15 4.83 -11.55
CA LEU A 23 -18.07 5.39 -10.55
C LEU A 23 -17.69 6.81 -10.12
N PHE A 24 -16.39 7.14 -10.13
CA PHE A 24 -15.88 8.42 -9.70
C PHE A 24 -14.87 9.03 -10.71
N PRO A 25 -15.30 9.45 -11.91
CA PRO A 25 -14.39 9.86 -12.99
C PRO A 25 -13.46 11.04 -12.67
N LYS A 26 -13.81 11.86 -11.68
CA LYS A 26 -12.99 13.01 -11.23
C LYS A 26 -11.99 12.66 -10.13
N LYS A 27 -12.04 11.44 -9.61
CA LYS A 27 -11.18 10.98 -8.52
C LYS A 27 -9.92 10.35 -9.11
N ARG A 28 -8.76 10.68 -8.54
CA ARG A 28 -7.49 10.05 -8.94
C ARG A 28 -7.22 8.80 -8.13
N ALA A 29 -6.88 7.71 -8.80
CA ALA A 29 -6.33 6.49 -8.23
C ALA A 29 -4.82 6.43 -8.47
N VAL A 30 -4.05 6.44 -7.37
CA VAL A 30 -2.60 6.30 -7.40
C VAL A 30 -2.22 4.96 -6.78
N VAL A 31 -1.37 4.19 -7.44
CA VAL A 31 -0.88 2.92 -6.90
C VAL A 31 0.53 3.12 -6.35
N ALA A 32 0.77 2.72 -5.11
CA ALA A 32 2.08 2.76 -4.49
C ALA A 32 2.58 1.31 -4.32
N PHE A 33 3.54 0.93 -5.15
CA PHE A 33 4.09 -0.43 -5.19
C PHE A 33 5.08 -0.67 -4.04
N PRO A 34 4.89 -1.69 -3.21
CA PRO A 34 5.90 -2.12 -2.23
C PRO A 34 7.17 -2.65 -2.92
N PRO A 35 8.29 -2.84 -2.18
CA PRO A 35 9.51 -3.43 -2.70
C PRO A 35 9.21 -4.79 -3.33
N GLU A 36 9.80 -5.05 -4.50
CA GLU A 36 9.69 -6.34 -5.21
C GLU A 36 8.25 -6.76 -5.55
N ARG A 37 7.31 -5.81 -5.56
CA ARG A 37 5.89 -6.02 -5.85
C ARG A 37 5.41 -4.98 -6.84
N TYR A 38 5.69 -5.21 -8.12
CA TYR A 38 5.23 -4.37 -9.23
C TYR A 38 4.33 -5.18 -10.16
N SER A 39 3.24 -4.55 -10.61
CA SER A 39 2.35 -5.07 -11.66
C SER A 39 2.21 -4.03 -12.76
N SER A 40 2.67 -4.36 -13.97
CA SER A 40 2.53 -3.50 -15.15
C SER A 40 1.07 -3.27 -15.53
N GLU A 41 0.24 -4.29 -15.35
CA GLU A 41 -1.19 -4.20 -15.63
C GLU A 41 -1.87 -3.20 -14.69
N LEU A 42 -1.63 -3.35 -13.38
CA LEU A 42 -2.18 -2.45 -12.37
C LEU A 42 -1.67 -1.00 -12.57
N ALA A 43 -0.38 -0.84 -12.87
CA ALA A 43 0.21 0.46 -13.19
C ALA A 43 -0.46 1.12 -14.40
N GLY A 44 -0.78 0.33 -15.43
CA GLY A 44 -1.41 0.81 -16.67
C GLY A 44 -2.86 1.27 -16.51
N ARG A 45 -3.58 0.83 -15.47
CA ARG A 45 -4.96 1.26 -15.21
C ARG A 45 -5.05 2.45 -14.25
N ALA A 46 -4.09 2.60 -13.35
CA ALA A 46 -4.02 3.71 -12.41
C ALA A 46 -3.76 5.05 -13.11
N ASP A 47 -4.09 6.17 -12.45
CA ASP A 47 -3.79 7.50 -12.99
C ASP A 47 -2.33 7.90 -12.78
N ALA A 48 -1.68 7.33 -11.75
CA ALA A 48 -0.25 7.41 -11.54
C ALA A 48 0.21 6.23 -10.66
N PHE A 49 1.52 5.98 -10.64
CA PHE A 49 2.11 5.06 -9.68
C PHE A 49 3.42 5.57 -9.10
N MET A 50 3.80 5.02 -7.96
CA MET A 50 5.10 5.26 -7.32
C MET A 50 5.62 3.98 -6.69
N ASN A 51 6.94 3.86 -6.54
CA ASN A 51 7.56 2.76 -5.79
C ASN A 51 7.85 3.23 -4.36
N ILE A 52 7.50 2.40 -3.37
CA ILE A 52 7.89 2.58 -1.99
C ILE A 52 9.14 1.73 -1.74
N PHE A 53 10.25 2.39 -1.47
CA PHE A 53 11.52 1.71 -1.18
C PHE A 53 11.52 1.09 0.23
N GLU A 54 12.29 0.01 0.41
CA GLU A 54 12.43 -0.70 1.68
C GLU A 54 12.84 0.23 2.84
N SER A 55 13.69 1.21 2.57
CA SER A 55 14.12 2.20 3.57
C SER A 55 12.94 2.95 4.21
N LYS A 56 11.84 3.16 3.48
CA LYS A 56 10.63 3.79 4.00
C LYS A 56 9.90 2.87 4.98
N PHE A 57 9.89 1.56 4.75
CA PHE A 57 9.31 0.58 5.68
C PHE A 57 10.13 0.51 6.97
N ARG A 58 11.46 0.39 6.88
CA ARG A 58 12.35 0.35 8.05
C ARG A 58 12.19 1.57 8.97
N ARG A 59 12.04 2.77 8.40
CA ARG A 59 11.82 4.01 9.17
C ARG A 59 10.39 4.20 9.68
N SER A 60 9.45 3.36 9.25
CA SER A 60 8.03 3.46 9.62
C SER A 60 7.57 2.28 10.49
N LEU A 61 8.51 1.49 11.02
CA LEU A 61 8.19 0.43 11.95
C LEU A 61 7.59 1.02 13.24
N LEU A 62 6.63 0.30 13.79
CA LEU A 62 6.14 0.56 15.14
C LEU A 62 7.24 0.24 16.18
N PRO A 63 7.08 0.68 17.44
CA PRO A 63 8.02 0.31 18.50
C PRO A 63 8.25 -1.20 18.59
N GLU A 64 9.44 -1.59 19.07
CA GLU A 64 9.85 -3.00 19.17
C GLU A 64 8.88 -3.87 19.98
N ARG A 65 8.23 -3.27 20.97
CA ARG A 65 7.20 -3.89 21.79
C ARG A 65 6.02 -2.95 21.91
N ILE A 66 4.82 -3.51 21.78
CA ILE A 66 3.55 -2.82 22.03
C ILE A 66 2.81 -3.58 23.12
N ASP A 67 2.54 -2.93 24.24
CA ASP A 67 1.68 -3.48 25.30
C ASP A 67 0.21 -3.21 24.96
N LEU A 68 -0.60 -4.26 25.04
CA LEU A 68 -2.04 -4.23 24.76
C LEU A 68 -2.83 -3.99 26.06
N GLN A 69 -4.03 -3.44 25.92
CA GLN A 69 -4.90 -3.12 27.07
C GLN A 69 -5.30 -4.35 27.91
N ASN A 70 -5.25 -5.55 27.33
CA ASN A 70 -5.56 -6.80 28.02
C ASN A 70 -4.35 -7.42 28.74
N GLY A 71 -3.21 -6.72 28.83
CA GLY A 71 -2.00 -7.18 29.51
C GLY A 71 -1.09 -8.08 28.68
N LEU A 72 -1.45 -8.38 27.43
CA LEU A 72 -0.57 -9.04 26.47
C LEU A 72 0.39 -8.04 25.82
N HIS A 73 1.43 -8.55 25.16
CA HIS A 73 2.32 -7.72 24.35
C HIS A 73 2.57 -8.35 22.97
N VAL A 74 2.88 -7.50 22.00
CA VAL A 74 3.28 -7.88 20.64
C VAL A 74 4.70 -7.38 20.43
N GLU A 75 5.59 -8.27 19.97
CA GLU A 75 6.96 -7.93 19.60
C GLU A 75 7.11 -7.83 18.08
N CYS A 76 7.97 -6.90 17.65
CA CYS A 76 8.33 -6.76 16.25
C CYS A 76 9.14 -7.99 15.79
N PRO A 77 8.71 -8.70 14.73
CA PRO A 77 9.45 -9.85 14.20
C PRO A 77 10.90 -9.49 13.85
N SER A 78 11.86 -10.34 14.24
CA SER A 78 13.29 -10.11 13.98
C SER A 78 13.62 -9.89 12.51
N LYS A 79 12.91 -10.60 11.61
CA LYS A 79 13.03 -10.47 10.15
C LYS A 79 12.62 -9.10 9.57
N TRP A 80 11.97 -8.24 10.36
CA TRP A 80 11.55 -6.90 9.92
C TRP A 80 12.56 -5.80 10.30
N LYS A 81 13.60 -6.15 11.07
CA LYS A 81 14.65 -5.22 11.52
C LYS A 81 15.66 -4.90 10.41
#